data_AF-A0A7V9SLW2-F1
#
_entry.id   AF-A0A7V9SLW2-F1
#
_cell.length_a   1.000
_cell.length_b   1.000
_cell.length_c   1.000
_cell.angle_alpha   90.00
_cell.angle_beta   90.00
_cell.angle_gamma   90.00
#
_symmetry.space_group_name_H-M   'P 1'
#
loop_
_entity.id
_entity.type
_entity.pdbx_description
1 polymer ?
#
loop_
_entity_poly.entity_id
_entity_poly.type
_entity_poly.pdbx_seq_one_letter_code
_entity_poly.pdbx_strand_id
1 'polypeptide(L)'
;GDTLLEADGKKLKTLDDLIALVEQSEITHVKFYRPDFYYTVEVKRANLLGGANTFEKLGVTDWKKSRNWRSAGFYGHYTTYAEVLQMIAALVFGLFVALDKKRSWRGAVLLFCLLGMTLALILTVTRASQLGFLAAAFAIVLINGNRKMLLTLALIALPLGAAALVFVQQSRQVGFFDQKDDSTIYRQTVYKEGFTLWTKDARNFFLGVGMDSIKRYAKEWRLFDDGKLPMGHFHSTPLQLIVERGLPALLLWLWVLWRYGKTLLSYLRDKTRESWVETLNPKSFDWRKKGIILGGFGSLVGFFTSGLVHFNLGDAEVAMVFFMLMGLSVSLVILDSKCKIENLNLES
;
A
#
# COMPACT_ATOMS: atom_id res chain seq x y z
N GLY A 1 -16.42 16.92 3.06
CA GLY A 1 -16.14 18.10 3.89
C GLY A 1 -14.78 17.96 4.53
N ASP A 2 -14.08 19.07 4.75
CA ASP A 2 -12.71 19.08 5.27
C ASP A 2 -12.69 18.81 6.78
N THR A 3 -11.67 18.09 7.25
CA THR A 3 -11.41 17.86 8.68
C THR A 3 -10.26 18.74 9.12
N LEU A 4 -10.53 19.73 9.97
CA LEU A 4 -9.49 20.54 10.59
C LEU A 4 -8.77 19.71 11.65
N LEU A 5 -7.44 19.70 11.62
CA LEU A 5 -6.62 18.83 12.47
C LEU A 5 -5.86 19.64 13.52
N GLU A 6 -5.10 20.63 13.06
CA GLU A 6 -4.17 21.41 13.87
C GLU A 6 -4.18 22.88 13.42
N ALA A 7 -3.93 23.79 14.35
CA ALA A 7 -3.66 25.20 14.08
C ALA A 7 -2.39 25.61 14.82
N ASP A 8 -1.39 26.13 14.08
CA ASP A 8 -0.05 26.46 14.61
C ASP A 8 0.56 25.33 15.48
N GLY A 9 0.39 24.08 15.04
CA GLY A 9 0.88 22.87 15.72
C GLY A 9 0.05 22.41 16.92
N LYS A 10 -1.02 23.12 17.31
CA LYS A 10 -1.94 22.71 18.37
C LYS A 10 -3.12 21.94 17.78
N LYS A 11 -3.44 20.78 18.37
CA LYS A 11 -4.54 19.92 17.93
C LYS A 11 -5.90 20.58 18.21
N LEU A 12 -6.75 20.64 17.19
CA LEU A 12 -8.10 21.17 17.27
C LEU A 12 -9.09 20.07 17.69
N LYS A 13 -9.97 20.37 18.65
CA LYS A 13 -11.06 19.48 19.07
C LYS A 13 -12.44 20.12 18.86
N THR A 14 -12.52 21.45 18.93
CA THR A 14 -13.72 22.25 18.71
C THR A 14 -13.44 23.43 17.79
N LEU A 15 -14.49 24.10 17.32
CA LEU A 15 -14.35 25.36 16.58
C LEU A 15 -13.84 26.50 17.48
N ASP A 16 -14.13 26.45 18.78
CA ASP A 16 -13.67 27.46 19.73
C ASP A 16 -12.15 27.44 19.90
N ASP A 17 -11.54 26.24 19.85
CA ASP A 17 -10.08 26.08 19.83
C ASP A 17 -9.46 26.83 18.64
N LEU A 18 -10.13 26.78 17.47
CA LEU A 18 -9.66 27.43 16.26
C LEU A 18 -9.78 28.96 16.35
N ILE A 19 -10.95 29.47 16.75
CA ILE A 19 -11.14 30.91 16.92
C ILE A 19 -10.14 31.49 17.91
N ALA A 20 -9.95 30.82 19.05
CA ALA A 20 -9.04 31.31 20.08
C ALA A 20 -7.62 31.48 19.53
N LEU A 21 -7.18 30.62 18.60
CA LEU A 21 -5.86 30.73 17.97
C LEU A 21 -5.81 31.80 16.89
N VAL A 22 -6.85 31.93 16.06
CA VAL A 22 -6.94 32.98 15.02
C VAL A 22 -7.06 34.38 15.63
N GLU A 23 -7.73 34.52 16.78
CA GLU A 23 -7.82 35.78 17.53
C GLU A 23 -6.53 36.13 18.29
N GLN A 24 -5.59 35.19 18.45
CA GLN A 24 -4.30 35.41 19.12
C GLN A 24 -3.16 35.76 18.13
N SER A 25 -3.22 35.24 16.91
CA SER A 25 -2.22 35.50 15.86
C SER A 25 -2.76 36.39 14.73
N GLU A 26 -1.90 37.06 13.96
CA GLU A 26 -2.32 37.77 12.74
C GLU A 26 -2.60 36.79 11.61
N ILE A 27 -1.76 35.74 11.53
CA ILE A 27 -1.86 34.62 10.59
C ILE A 27 -1.79 33.33 11.42
N THR A 28 -2.74 32.44 11.19
CA THR A 28 -2.79 31.10 11.80
C THR A 28 -2.70 30.05 10.72
N HIS A 29 -1.77 29.11 10.85
CA HIS A 29 -1.57 28.02 9.90
C HIS A 29 -2.47 26.85 10.29
N VAL A 30 -3.57 26.68 9.56
CA VAL A 30 -4.56 25.64 9.81
C VAL A 30 -4.30 24.45 8.90
N LYS A 31 -3.90 23.33 9.50
CA LYS A 31 -3.73 22.05 8.84
C LYS A 31 -5.07 21.33 8.78
N PHE A 32 -5.50 20.98 7.58
CA PHE A 32 -6.72 20.21 7.37
C PHE A 32 -6.47 18.97 6.51
N TYR A 33 -7.44 18.07 6.57
CA TYR A 33 -7.52 16.86 5.77
C TYR A 33 -8.77 16.90 4.89
N ARG A 34 -8.57 16.73 3.59
CA ARG A 34 -9.58 16.36 2.60
C ARG A 34 -9.26 14.92 2.16
N PRO A 35 -10.22 14.10 1.67
CA PRO A 35 -9.92 12.73 1.27
C PRO A 35 -8.63 12.63 0.43
N ASP A 36 -7.66 11.86 0.93
CA ASP A 36 -6.33 11.63 0.34
C ASP A 36 -5.43 12.90 0.16
N PHE A 37 -5.70 13.99 0.90
CA PHE A 37 -4.95 15.26 0.79
C PHE A 37 -4.83 15.99 2.14
N TYR A 38 -3.59 16.30 2.54
CA TYR A 38 -3.30 17.12 3.71
C TYR A 38 -2.73 18.45 3.24
N TYR A 39 -3.25 19.55 3.78
CA TYR A 39 -2.78 20.87 3.39
C TYR A 39 -2.87 21.84 4.55
N THR A 40 -2.00 22.85 4.52
CA THR A 40 -1.98 23.92 5.51
C THR A 40 -2.38 25.21 4.81
N VAL A 41 -3.44 25.84 5.31
CA VAL A 41 -3.89 27.16 4.83
C VAL A 41 -3.56 28.23 5.85
N GLU A 42 -3.22 29.41 5.37
CA GLU A 42 -3.08 30.61 6.18
C GLU A 42 -4.45 31.24 6.39
N VAL A 43 -4.92 31.23 7.63
CA VAL A 43 -6.13 31.93 8.06
C VAL A 43 -5.71 33.22 8.72
N LYS A 44 -6.02 34.36 8.08
CA LYS A 44 -5.74 35.69 8.62
C LYS A 44 -6.84 36.11 9.57
N ARG A 45 -6.50 36.75 10.68
CA ARG A 45 -7.49 37.32 11.61
C ARG A 45 -8.44 38.30 10.92
N ALA A 46 -7.92 39.09 9.98
CA ALA A 46 -8.70 40.03 9.19
C ALA A 46 -9.79 39.37 8.32
N ASN A 47 -9.71 38.06 8.08
CA ASN A 47 -10.71 37.32 7.30
C ASN A 47 -11.86 36.78 8.19
N LEU A 48 -11.80 36.95 9.50
CA LEU A 48 -12.92 36.60 10.38
C LEU A 48 -14.12 37.50 10.05
N LEU A 49 -15.30 36.89 9.97
CA LEU A 49 -16.55 37.60 9.76
C LEU A 49 -17.00 38.29 11.06
N GLY A 50 -17.83 39.32 10.93
CA GLY A 50 -18.56 39.87 12.08
C GLY A 50 -19.59 38.86 12.58
N GLY A 51 -19.72 38.70 13.90
CA GLY A 51 -20.67 37.76 14.48
C GLY A 51 -20.57 37.67 16.00
N ALA A 52 -21.67 37.26 16.64
CA ALA A 52 -21.75 37.09 18.09
C ALA A 52 -21.23 35.72 18.56
N ASN A 53 -21.20 34.73 17.66
CA ASN A 53 -20.81 33.36 17.98
C ASN A 53 -19.73 32.82 17.03
N THR A 54 -19.15 31.68 17.40
CA THR A 54 -18.04 31.03 16.68
C THR A 54 -18.38 30.63 15.24
N PHE A 55 -19.63 30.23 14.99
CA PHE A 55 -20.09 29.83 13.66
C PHE A 55 -20.14 31.01 12.71
N GLU A 56 -20.71 32.13 13.16
CA GLU A 56 -20.78 33.37 12.39
C GLU A 56 -19.39 33.91 12.09
N LYS A 57 -18.51 34.02 13.10
CA LYS A 57 -17.15 34.53 12.94
C LYS A 57 -16.30 33.72 11.96
N LEU A 58 -16.45 32.40 11.93
CA LEU A 58 -15.72 31.52 11.01
C LEU A 58 -16.45 31.29 9.67
N GLY A 59 -17.70 31.72 9.53
CA GLY A 59 -18.53 31.41 8.36
C GLY A 59 -18.82 29.92 8.19
N VAL A 60 -18.84 29.15 9.28
CA VAL A 60 -19.13 27.71 9.26
C VAL A 60 -20.62 27.49 9.44
N THR A 61 -21.26 26.74 8.55
CA THR A 61 -22.71 26.45 8.61
C THR A 61 -23.04 25.24 9.48
N ASP A 62 -22.21 24.20 9.42
CA ASP A 62 -22.34 22.98 10.23
C ASP A 62 -20.96 22.31 10.40
N TRP A 63 -20.76 21.62 11.51
CA TRP A 63 -19.58 20.78 11.72
C TRP A 63 -19.92 19.56 12.57
N LYS A 64 -19.13 18.50 12.38
CA LYS A 64 -19.20 17.30 13.19
C LYS A 64 -17.80 16.78 13.50
N LYS A 65 -17.66 16.07 14.63
CA LYS A 65 -16.41 15.38 14.95
C LYS A 65 -16.08 14.36 13.86
N SER A 66 -14.92 14.52 13.24
CA SER A 66 -14.41 13.55 12.29
C SER A 66 -13.96 12.29 13.02
N ARG A 67 -14.37 11.14 12.49
CA ARG A 67 -13.92 9.81 12.95
C ARG A 67 -12.93 9.17 11.96
N ASN A 68 -12.42 9.94 11.02
CA ASN A 68 -11.56 9.47 9.92
C ASN A 68 -10.09 9.34 10.33
N TRP A 69 -9.80 8.98 11.58
CA TRP A 69 -8.43 8.78 12.02
C TRP A 69 -7.87 7.50 11.39
N ARG A 70 -6.64 7.58 10.86
CA ARG A 70 -5.92 6.49 10.22
C ARG A 70 -4.51 6.44 10.81
N SER A 71 -4.08 5.26 11.24
CA SER A 71 -2.73 5.10 11.77
C SER A 71 -1.70 5.28 10.67
N ALA A 72 -0.69 6.12 10.92
CA ALA A 72 0.46 6.33 10.04
C ALA A 72 1.80 5.87 10.66
N GLY A 73 1.78 5.36 11.90
CA GLY A 73 3.00 4.96 12.61
C GLY A 73 4.02 6.11 12.67
N PHE A 74 5.24 5.84 12.20
CA PHE A 74 6.33 6.82 12.10
C PHE A 74 6.45 7.48 10.70
N TYR A 75 5.49 7.25 9.79
CA TYR A 75 5.51 7.82 8.45
C TYR A 75 4.66 9.08 8.37
N GLY A 76 4.94 9.91 7.37
CA GLY A 76 4.16 11.12 7.08
C GLY A 76 2.75 10.84 6.55
N HIS A 77 2.48 9.63 6.04
CA HIS A 77 1.19 9.25 5.47
C HIS A 77 0.81 7.79 5.78
N TYR A 78 -0.47 7.54 6.03
CA TYR A 78 -0.99 6.20 6.38
C TYR A 78 -0.88 5.21 5.21
N THR A 79 -0.92 5.68 3.95
CA THR A 79 -0.74 4.82 2.78
C THR A 79 0.68 4.30 2.69
N THR A 80 1.68 5.19 2.82
CA THR A 80 3.10 4.81 2.87
C THR A 80 3.35 3.80 3.97
N TYR A 81 2.83 4.07 5.18
CA TYR A 81 2.94 3.14 6.30
C TYR A 81 2.31 1.77 5.98
N ALA A 82 1.09 1.76 5.44
CA ALA A 82 0.37 0.52 5.12
C ALA A 82 1.09 -0.32 4.04
N GLU A 83 1.63 0.34 3.01
CA GLU A 83 2.38 -0.32 1.93
C GLU A 83 3.72 -0.88 2.39
N VAL A 84 4.45 -0.18 3.26
CA VAL A 84 5.65 -0.75 3.88
C VAL A 84 5.27 -1.92 4.81
N LEU A 85 4.26 -1.72 5.65
CA LEU A 85 3.84 -2.69 6.66
C LEU A 85 3.36 -4.01 6.04
N GLN A 86 2.60 -3.98 4.94
CA GLN A 86 2.12 -5.20 4.27
C GLN A 86 3.26 -6.05 3.71
N MET A 87 4.34 -5.44 3.20
CA MET A 87 5.52 -6.15 2.70
C MET A 87 6.34 -6.78 3.83
N ILE A 88 6.54 -6.04 4.93
CA ILE A 88 7.22 -6.56 6.12
C ILE A 88 6.39 -7.69 6.75
N ALA A 89 5.07 -7.53 6.82
CA ALA A 89 4.16 -8.57 7.30
C ALA A 89 4.24 -9.82 6.41
N ALA A 90 4.32 -9.67 5.07
CA ALA A 90 4.52 -10.78 4.15
C ALA A 90 5.84 -11.52 4.40
N LEU A 91 6.93 -10.79 4.69
CA LEU A 91 8.21 -11.38 5.09
C LEU A 91 8.10 -12.22 6.36
N VAL A 92 7.52 -11.64 7.43
CA VAL A 92 7.35 -12.33 8.71
C VAL A 92 6.40 -13.53 8.56
N PHE A 93 5.39 -13.43 7.69
CA PHE A 93 4.49 -14.52 7.40
C PHE A 93 5.19 -15.66 6.67
N GLY A 94 6.04 -15.34 5.69
CA GLY A 94 6.93 -16.31 5.03
C GLY A 94 7.82 -17.06 6.03
N LEU A 95 8.45 -16.33 6.96
CA LEU A 95 9.24 -16.91 8.06
C LEU A 95 8.40 -17.82 8.97
N PHE A 96 7.21 -17.40 9.36
CA PHE A 96 6.31 -18.20 10.20
C PHE A 96 5.83 -19.48 9.51
N VAL A 97 5.52 -19.39 8.21
CA VAL A 97 5.07 -20.53 7.40
C VAL A 97 6.19 -21.57 7.27
N ALA A 98 7.41 -21.10 6.99
CA ALA A 98 8.59 -21.92 6.82
C ALA A 98 9.08 -22.57 8.12
N LEU A 99 8.77 -21.99 9.29
CA LEU A 99 9.23 -22.48 10.58
C LEU A 99 8.79 -23.93 10.84
N ASP A 100 9.77 -24.79 11.18
CA ASP A 100 9.58 -26.22 11.44
C ASP A 100 8.68 -26.46 12.66
N LYS A 101 9.06 -25.89 13.81
CA LYS A 101 8.34 -26.01 15.09
C LYS A 101 7.55 -24.73 15.40
N LYS A 102 6.32 -24.66 14.90
CA LYS A 102 5.41 -23.52 15.12
C LYS A 102 5.07 -23.29 16.60
N ARG A 103 4.98 -24.35 17.41
CA ARG A 103 4.76 -24.27 18.87
C ARG A 103 6.07 -24.11 19.64
N SER A 104 6.88 -23.12 19.25
CA SER A 104 8.13 -22.76 19.91
C SER A 104 8.10 -21.27 20.31
N TRP A 105 9.02 -20.83 21.17
CA TRP A 105 9.18 -19.40 21.49
C TRP A 105 9.31 -18.53 20.23
N ARG A 106 10.10 -18.99 19.25
CA ARG A 106 10.28 -18.29 17.96
C ARG A 106 8.96 -18.19 17.20
N GLY A 107 8.17 -19.26 17.18
CA GLY A 107 6.85 -19.26 16.57
C GLY A 107 5.88 -18.33 17.28
N ALA A 108 5.91 -18.26 18.62
CA ALA A 108 5.11 -17.34 19.41
C ALA A 108 5.48 -15.87 19.13
N VAL A 109 6.78 -15.54 19.04
CA VAL A 109 7.25 -14.19 18.70
C VAL A 109 6.82 -13.81 17.28
N LEU A 110 7.02 -14.67 16.28
CA LEU A 110 6.60 -14.40 14.90
C LEU A 110 5.08 -14.21 14.81
N LEU A 111 4.30 -15.04 15.51
CA LEU A 111 2.85 -14.92 15.56
C LEU A 111 2.41 -13.61 16.23
N PHE A 112 3.03 -13.24 17.35
CA PHE A 112 2.76 -11.97 18.03
C PHE A 112 3.05 -10.78 17.13
N CYS A 113 4.22 -10.76 16.45
CA CYS A 113 4.56 -9.74 15.48
C CYS A 113 3.54 -9.68 14.33
N LEU A 114 3.12 -10.82 13.79
CA LEU A 114 2.11 -10.88 12.73
C LEU A 114 0.76 -10.33 13.17
N LEU A 115 0.29 -10.68 14.37
CA LEU A 115 -0.95 -10.16 14.92
C LEU A 115 -0.88 -8.64 15.13
N GLY A 116 0.24 -8.14 15.69
CA GLY A 116 0.48 -6.72 15.86
C GLY A 116 0.52 -5.94 14.54
N MET A 117 1.23 -6.45 13.54
CA MET A 117 1.30 -5.84 12.20
C MET A 117 -0.04 -5.90 11.48
N THR A 118 -0.78 -7.01 11.60
CA THR A 118 -2.12 -7.12 10.99
C THR A 118 -3.10 -6.14 11.63
N LEU A 119 -3.07 -6.00 12.96
CA LEU A 119 -3.87 -5.01 13.67
C LEU A 119 -3.51 -3.58 13.23
N ALA A 120 -2.22 -3.26 13.19
CA ALA A 120 -1.76 -1.96 12.71
C ALA A 120 -2.19 -1.70 11.25
N LEU A 121 -2.11 -2.70 10.37
CA LEU A 121 -2.56 -2.62 8.98
C LEU A 121 -4.07 -2.38 8.88
N ILE A 122 -4.87 -3.02 9.74
CA ILE A 122 -6.32 -2.76 9.85
C ILE A 122 -6.57 -1.30 10.27
N LEU A 123 -5.83 -0.80 11.27
CA LEU A 123 -5.95 0.58 11.78
C LEU A 123 -5.50 1.66 10.78
N THR A 124 -4.77 1.30 9.71
CA THR A 124 -4.50 2.24 8.60
C THR A 124 -5.74 2.50 7.74
N VAL A 125 -6.75 1.62 7.79
CA VAL A 125 -7.96 1.65 6.94
C VAL A 125 -7.63 1.66 5.44
N THR A 126 -6.44 1.16 5.06
CA THR A 126 -5.96 1.15 3.68
C THR A 126 -6.29 -0.18 2.99
N ARG A 127 -7.50 -0.26 2.44
CA ARG A 127 -8.07 -1.49 1.86
C ARG A 127 -7.17 -2.16 0.82
N ALA A 128 -6.52 -1.38 -0.04
CA ALA A 128 -5.63 -1.91 -1.07
C ALA A 128 -4.43 -2.66 -0.49
N SER A 129 -3.77 -2.10 0.53
CA SER A 129 -2.63 -2.74 1.21
C SER A 129 -3.08 -3.95 2.03
N GLN A 130 -4.28 -3.92 2.63
CA GLN A 130 -4.89 -5.06 3.32
C GLN A 130 -5.16 -6.22 2.36
N LEU A 131 -5.74 -5.94 1.18
CA LEU A 131 -5.93 -6.93 0.13
C LEU A 131 -4.60 -7.41 -0.47
N GLY A 132 -3.61 -6.53 -0.59
CA GLY A 132 -2.25 -6.88 -0.99
C GLY A 132 -1.62 -7.90 -0.03
N PHE A 133 -1.69 -7.65 1.27
CA PHE A 133 -1.22 -8.62 2.28
C PHE A 133 -2.00 -9.94 2.23
N LEU A 134 -3.31 -9.88 2.04
CA LEU A 134 -4.13 -11.09 1.92
C LEU A 134 -3.73 -11.92 0.68
N ALA A 135 -3.54 -11.28 -0.47
CA ALA A 135 -3.06 -11.93 -1.69
C ALA A 135 -1.66 -12.54 -1.49
N ALA A 136 -0.76 -11.82 -0.82
CA ALA A 136 0.56 -12.31 -0.44
C ALA A 136 0.48 -13.55 0.45
N ALA A 137 -0.38 -13.53 1.48
CA ALA A 137 -0.56 -14.66 2.39
C ALA A 137 -1.10 -15.90 1.67
N PHE A 138 -2.11 -15.73 0.80
CA PHE A 138 -2.62 -16.83 -0.02
C PHE A 138 -1.54 -17.41 -0.94
N ALA A 139 -0.76 -16.55 -1.60
CA ALA A 139 0.29 -16.97 -2.51
C ALA A 139 1.41 -17.75 -1.78
N ILE A 140 1.83 -17.27 -0.60
CA ILE A 140 2.81 -17.96 0.27
C ILE A 140 2.31 -19.36 0.65
N VAL A 141 1.06 -19.47 1.12
CA VAL A 141 0.50 -20.76 1.56
C VAL A 141 0.30 -21.73 0.40
N LEU A 142 -0.16 -21.23 -0.75
CA LEU A 142 -0.30 -22.00 -1.99
C LEU A 142 1.04 -22.62 -2.41
N ILE A 143 2.11 -21.83 -2.44
CA ILE A 143 3.44 -22.31 -2.84
C ILE A 143 4.01 -23.28 -1.81
N ASN A 144 3.76 -23.06 -0.53
CA ASN A 144 4.19 -23.98 0.52
C ASN A 144 3.45 -25.35 0.46
N GLY A 145 2.32 -25.43 -0.26
CA GLY A 145 1.62 -26.70 -0.54
C GLY A 145 0.82 -27.29 0.63
N ASN A 146 0.70 -26.58 1.76
CA ASN A 146 -0.02 -27.08 2.94
C ASN A 146 -1.52 -26.79 2.85
N ARG A 147 -2.30 -27.76 2.37
CA ARG A 147 -3.77 -27.65 2.21
C ARG A 147 -4.49 -27.28 3.51
N LYS A 148 -4.03 -27.76 4.67
CA LYS A 148 -4.64 -27.41 5.97
C LYS A 148 -4.49 -25.92 6.26
N MET A 149 -3.29 -25.36 6.04
CA MET A 149 -3.05 -23.93 6.20
C MET A 149 -3.87 -23.10 5.21
N LEU A 150 -4.06 -23.57 3.98
CA LEU A 150 -4.87 -22.88 2.98
C LEU A 150 -6.34 -22.82 3.41
N LEU A 151 -6.89 -23.94 3.91
CA LEU A 151 -8.24 -24.01 4.44
C LEU A 151 -8.40 -23.13 5.68
N THR A 152 -7.43 -23.15 6.61
CA THR A 152 -7.46 -22.27 7.79
C THR A 152 -7.41 -20.80 7.40
N LEU A 153 -6.56 -20.41 6.44
CA LEU A 153 -6.48 -19.03 5.96
C LEU A 153 -7.80 -18.62 5.31
N ALA A 154 -8.37 -19.46 4.44
CA ALA A 154 -9.67 -19.19 3.81
C ALA A 154 -10.80 -19.09 4.85
N LEU A 155 -10.81 -19.97 5.85
CA LEU A 155 -11.79 -19.98 6.93
C LEU A 155 -11.72 -18.74 7.81
N ILE A 156 -10.55 -18.10 7.95
CA ILE A 156 -10.41 -16.84 8.70
C ILE A 156 -10.72 -15.65 7.80
N ALA A 157 -10.18 -15.63 6.57
CA ALA A 157 -10.29 -14.51 5.66
C ALA A 157 -11.71 -14.30 5.12
N LEU A 158 -12.45 -15.38 4.81
CA LEU A 158 -13.79 -15.29 4.25
C LEU A 158 -14.80 -14.66 5.23
N PRO A 159 -14.93 -15.11 6.50
CA PRO A 159 -15.83 -14.47 7.46
C PRO A 159 -15.43 -13.04 7.78
N LEU A 160 -14.13 -12.74 7.91
CA LEU A 160 -13.67 -11.37 8.13
C LEU A 160 -13.99 -10.46 6.95
N GLY A 161 -13.78 -10.95 5.72
CA GLY A 161 -14.17 -10.26 4.49
C GLY A 161 -15.68 -10.02 4.41
N ALA A 162 -16.49 -11.05 4.69
CA ALA A 162 -17.94 -10.94 4.72
C ALA A 162 -18.43 -9.97 5.79
N ALA A 163 -17.88 -10.04 7.01
CA ALA A 163 -18.20 -9.11 8.09
C ALA A 163 -17.83 -7.66 7.74
N ALA A 164 -16.66 -7.45 7.11
CA ALA A 164 -16.26 -6.13 6.61
C ALA A 164 -17.22 -5.62 5.54
N LEU A 165 -17.67 -6.47 4.61
CA LEU A 165 -18.65 -6.11 3.59
C LEU A 165 -20.01 -5.73 4.20
N VAL A 166 -20.52 -6.55 5.13
CA VAL A 166 -21.78 -6.28 5.84
C VAL A 166 -21.67 -4.99 6.65
N PHE A 167 -20.57 -4.78 7.38
CA PHE A 167 -20.32 -3.55 8.11
C PHE A 167 -20.31 -2.33 7.20
N VAL A 168 -19.66 -2.41 6.03
CA VAL A 168 -19.66 -1.33 5.04
C VAL A 168 -21.07 -1.06 4.51
N GLN A 169 -21.86 -2.10 4.21
CA GLN A 169 -23.25 -1.95 3.77
C GLN A 169 -24.13 -1.29 4.84
N GLN A 170 -24.05 -1.75 6.08
CA GLN A 170 -24.86 -1.25 7.20
C GLN A 170 -24.47 0.17 7.63
N SER A 171 -23.18 0.49 7.64
CA SER A 171 -22.68 1.81 8.03
C SER A 171 -22.90 2.88 6.96
N ARG A 172 -23.14 2.49 5.70
CA ARG A 172 -23.26 3.45 4.59
C ARG A 172 -24.67 3.63 4.01
N GLN A 173 -25.65 2.74 4.19
CA GLN A 173 -26.98 2.88 3.53
C GLN A 173 -26.92 3.20 2.01
N VAL A 174 -25.89 2.74 1.30
CA VAL A 174 -25.74 2.90 -0.15
C VAL A 174 -24.96 1.72 -0.73
N GLY A 175 -25.35 1.30 -1.94
CA GLY A 175 -24.93 0.05 -2.57
C GLY A 175 -23.44 -0.08 -2.89
N PHE A 176 -23.02 -1.27 -3.33
CA PHE A 176 -21.64 -1.70 -3.61
C PHE A 176 -20.85 -0.78 -4.58
N PHE A 177 -21.57 0.01 -5.39
CA PHE A 177 -21.04 0.97 -6.35
C PHE A 177 -21.66 2.34 -6.07
N ASP A 178 -21.20 3.02 -5.02
CA ASP A 178 -21.69 4.36 -4.74
C ASP A 178 -20.89 5.42 -5.52
N GLN A 179 -21.59 6.16 -6.38
CA GLN A 179 -21.12 7.32 -7.12
C GLN A 179 -20.99 8.59 -6.23
N LYS A 180 -21.08 8.45 -4.89
CA LYS A 180 -20.93 9.55 -3.91
C LYS A 180 -19.70 9.41 -3.00
N ASP A 181 -18.86 8.38 -3.16
CA ASP A 181 -17.58 8.31 -2.45
C ASP A 181 -16.54 9.16 -3.21
N ASP A 182 -16.27 10.36 -2.69
CA ASP A 182 -15.32 11.33 -3.26
C ASP A 182 -13.98 10.68 -3.67
N SER A 183 -13.50 9.69 -2.91
CA SER A 183 -12.24 8.99 -3.18
C SER A 183 -12.32 8.01 -4.36
N THR A 184 -13.50 7.44 -4.62
CA THR A 184 -13.75 6.55 -5.77
C THR A 184 -13.94 7.36 -7.05
N ILE A 185 -14.73 8.44 -6.98
CA ILE A 185 -14.92 9.39 -8.09
C ILE A 185 -13.57 9.97 -8.51
N TYR A 186 -12.75 10.39 -7.53
CA TYR A 186 -11.43 10.94 -7.79
C TYR A 186 -10.55 9.96 -8.61
N ARG A 187 -10.47 8.69 -8.19
CA ARG A 187 -9.71 7.67 -8.94
C ARG A 187 -10.29 7.41 -10.33
N GLN A 188 -11.62 7.32 -10.47
CA GLN A 188 -12.26 7.09 -11.78
C GLN A 188 -11.95 8.22 -12.77
N THR A 189 -12.07 9.47 -12.32
CA THR A 189 -11.75 10.65 -13.14
C THR A 189 -10.29 10.64 -13.57
N VAL A 190 -9.39 10.52 -12.59
CA VAL A 190 -7.95 10.51 -12.85
C VAL A 190 -7.53 9.34 -13.74
N TYR A 191 -8.15 8.17 -13.61
CA TYR A 191 -7.87 7.01 -14.47
C TYR A 191 -8.28 7.27 -15.91
N LYS A 192 -9.49 7.82 -16.10
CA LYS A 192 -10.01 8.17 -17.43
C LYS A 192 -9.13 9.21 -18.09
N GLU A 193 -8.76 10.25 -17.37
CA GLU A 193 -7.88 11.32 -17.86
C GLU A 193 -6.48 10.79 -18.20
N GLY A 194 -5.89 9.96 -17.33
CA GLY A 194 -4.60 9.32 -17.59
C GLY A 194 -4.63 8.45 -18.83
N PHE A 195 -5.65 7.59 -18.97
CA PHE A 195 -5.80 6.75 -20.15
C PHE A 195 -5.99 7.57 -21.43
N THR A 196 -6.79 8.63 -21.36
CA THR A 196 -7.02 9.56 -22.49
C THR A 196 -5.72 10.26 -22.88
N LEU A 197 -4.92 10.70 -21.90
CA LEU A 197 -3.64 11.35 -22.14
C LEU A 197 -2.63 10.40 -22.79
N TRP A 198 -2.55 9.16 -22.29
CA TRP A 198 -1.68 8.11 -22.84
C TRP A 198 -2.03 7.76 -24.29
N THR A 199 -3.32 7.65 -24.62
CA THR A 199 -3.81 7.23 -25.95
C THR A 199 -4.00 8.38 -26.93
N LYS A 200 -3.71 9.63 -26.53
CA LYS A 200 -3.93 10.83 -27.33
C LYS A 200 -3.22 10.81 -28.69
N ASP A 201 -1.98 10.34 -28.72
CA ASP A 201 -1.17 10.27 -29.93
C ASP A 201 -0.13 9.13 -29.82
N ALA A 202 0.48 8.77 -30.94
CA ALA A 202 1.45 7.67 -31.00
C ALA A 202 2.70 7.95 -30.15
N ARG A 203 3.10 9.22 -30.00
CA ARG A 203 4.26 9.58 -29.16
C ARG A 203 3.96 9.28 -27.70
N ASN A 204 2.83 9.73 -27.17
CA ASN A 204 2.41 9.46 -25.79
C ASN A 204 2.22 7.96 -25.58
N PHE A 205 1.67 7.25 -26.57
CA PHE A 205 1.48 5.81 -26.48
C PHE A 205 2.80 5.06 -26.22
N PHE A 206 3.85 5.40 -26.98
CA PHE A 206 5.15 4.73 -26.93
C PHE A 206 6.15 5.31 -25.93
N LEU A 207 6.21 6.63 -25.76
CA LEU A 207 7.22 7.30 -24.92
C LEU A 207 6.64 7.89 -23.64
N GLY A 208 5.31 7.98 -23.54
CA GLY A 208 4.65 8.74 -22.49
C GLY A 208 4.87 10.24 -22.62
N VAL A 209 4.39 10.98 -21.62
CA VAL A 209 4.47 12.45 -21.57
C VAL A 209 5.71 12.95 -20.83
N GLY A 210 6.56 12.06 -20.31
CA GLY A 210 7.69 12.37 -19.46
C GLY A 210 7.32 12.39 -17.97
N MET A 211 8.30 12.02 -17.13
CA MET A 211 8.16 12.08 -15.67
C MET A 211 7.91 13.50 -15.21
N ASP A 212 7.05 13.67 -14.20
CA ASP A 212 6.72 14.97 -13.59
C ASP A 212 6.09 16.02 -14.53
N SER A 213 5.87 15.71 -15.81
CA SER A 213 5.22 16.63 -16.75
C SER A 213 3.80 17.00 -16.30
N ILE A 214 3.11 16.14 -15.55
CA ILE A 214 1.79 16.41 -14.97
C ILE A 214 1.86 17.62 -14.04
N LYS A 215 2.92 17.76 -13.23
CA LYS A 215 3.08 18.89 -12.29
C LYS A 215 3.15 20.23 -13.01
N ARG A 216 3.64 20.22 -14.26
CA ARG A 216 3.83 21.42 -15.07
C ARG A 216 2.65 21.70 -16.00
N TYR A 217 2.07 20.65 -16.60
CA TYR A 217 1.12 20.77 -17.71
C TYR A 217 -0.30 20.32 -17.37
N ALA A 218 -0.62 20.07 -16.08
CA ALA A 218 -1.95 19.64 -15.66
C ALA A 218 -3.06 20.57 -16.14
N LYS A 219 -2.83 21.89 -16.15
CA LYS A 219 -3.81 22.89 -16.58
C LYS A 219 -4.03 22.85 -18.10
N GLU A 220 -2.95 22.77 -18.87
CA GLU A 220 -2.97 22.68 -20.33
C GLU A 220 -3.64 21.40 -20.81
N TRP A 221 -3.51 20.32 -20.05
CA TRP A 221 -4.15 19.03 -20.33
C TRP A 221 -5.52 18.87 -19.67
N ARG A 222 -6.00 19.89 -18.93
CA ARG A 222 -7.28 19.88 -18.21
C ARG A 222 -7.44 18.66 -17.29
N LEU A 223 -6.35 18.26 -16.63
CA LEU A 223 -6.34 17.15 -15.69
C LEU A 223 -7.02 17.54 -14.36
N PHE A 224 -7.40 16.52 -13.59
CA PHE A 224 -8.01 16.62 -12.28
C PHE A 224 -9.35 17.36 -12.31
N ASP A 225 -10.23 16.99 -13.26
CA ASP A 225 -11.51 17.67 -13.51
C ASP A 225 -11.32 19.19 -13.70
N ASP A 226 -10.45 19.56 -14.64
CA ASP A 226 -10.09 20.96 -14.93
C ASP A 226 -9.57 21.72 -13.68
N GLY A 227 -8.81 21.01 -12.83
CA GLY A 227 -8.25 21.53 -11.58
C GLY A 227 -9.21 21.58 -10.39
N LYS A 228 -10.43 21.05 -10.50
CA LYS A 228 -11.37 20.96 -9.36
C LYS A 228 -10.95 19.91 -8.34
N LEU A 229 -10.26 18.86 -8.79
CA LEU A 229 -9.71 17.83 -7.93
C LEU A 229 -8.27 18.20 -7.52
N PRO A 230 -7.82 17.79 -6.32
CA PRO A 230 -6.44 18.02 -5.91
C PRO A 230 -5.46 17.44 -6.93
N MET A 231 -4.42 18.20 -7.28
CA MET A 231 -3.37 17.70 -8.17
C MET A 231 -2.61 16.57 -7.47
N GLY A 232 -2.45 15.44 -8.16
CA GLY A 232 -1.81 14.26 -7.59
C GLY A 232 -1.20 13.33 -8.64
N HIS A 233 -1.32 12.04 -8.39
CA HIS A 233 -0.81 10.98 -9.27
C HIS A 233 -1.98 10.15 -9.78
N PHE A 234 -1.74 9.28 -10.76
CA PHE A 234 -2.76 8.41 -11.32
C PHE A 234 -3.23 7.29 -10.40
N HIS A 235 -2.84 7.29 -9.12
CA HIS A 235 -3.21 6.31 -8.11
C HIS A 235 -3.10 4.86 -8.61
N SER A 236 -2.16 4.55 -9.48
CA SER A 236 -1.98 3.21 -10.04
C SER A 236 -0.60 3.15 -10.67
N THR A 237 0.23 2.21 -10.23
CA THR A 237 1.60 2.04 -10.72
C THR A 237 1.63 1.73 -12.22
N PRO A 238 0.82 0.80 -12.75
CA PRO A 238 0.75 0.56 -14.20
C PRO A 238 0.35 1.80 -15.00
N LEU A 239 -0.70 2.51 -14.54
CA LEU A 239 -1.19 3.70 -15.24
C LEU A 239 -0.18 4.84 -15.18
N GLN A 240 0.46 5.06 -14.03
CA GLN A 240 1.49 6.09 -13.93
C GLN A 240 2.68 5.79 -14.87
N LEU A 241 3.14 4.54 -14.90
CA LEU A 241 4.23 4.12 -15.78
C LEU A 241 3.87 4.33 -17.25
N ILE A 242 2.67 3.91 -17.67
CA ILE A 242 2.27 3.99 -19.06
C ILE A 242 2.06 5.44 -19.52
N VAL A 243 1.52 6.30 -18.65
CA VAL A 243 1.30 7.71 -18.99
C VAL A 243 2.63 8.47 -19.04
N GLU A 244 3.50 8.32 -18.03
CA GLU A 244 4.74 9.09 -17.95
C GLU A 244 5.85 8.56 -18.85
N ARG A 245 5.93 7.24 -19.05
CA ARG A 245 7.08 6.57 -19.70
C ARG A 245 6.68 5.67 -20.87
N GLY A 246 5.39 5.58 -21.20
CA GLY A 246 4.89 4.82 -22.35
C GLY A 246 4.82 3.31 -22.14
N LEU A 247 4.28 2.63 -23.16
CA LEU A 247 4.08 1.17 -23.16
C LEU A 247 5.37 0.36 -22.92
N PRO A 248 6.53 0.66 -23.56
CA PRO A 248 7.76 -0.11 -23.37
C PRO A 248 8.24 -0.13 -21.91
N ALA A 249 8.11 0.99 -21.19
CA ALA A 249 8.50 1.06 -19.79
C ALA A 249 7.61 0.18 -18.91
N LEU A 250 6.29 0.17 -19.14
CA LEU A 250 5.38 -0.73 -18.45
C LEU A 250 5.71 -2.20 -18.74
N LEU A 251 5.95 -2.56 -20.00
CA LEU A 251 6.30 -3.92 -20.40
C LEU A 251 7.62 -4.39 -19.76
N LEU A 252 8.64 -3.53 -19.74
CA LEU A 252 9.91 -3.82 -19.09
C LEU A 252 9.71 -4.02 -17.58
N TRP A 253 8.91 -3.17 -16.94
CA TRP A 253 8.58 -3.31 -15.52
C TRP A 253 7.89 -4.64 -15.23
N LEU A 254 6.85 -5.00 -15.99
CA LEU A 254 6.15 -6.28 -15.86
C LEU A 254 7.08 -7.46 -16.11
N TRP A 255 8.01 -7.33 -17.06
CA TRP A 255 9.03 -8.36 -17.32
C TRP A 255 9.97 -8.53 -16.13
N VAL A 256 10.45 -7.45 -15.49
CA VAL A 256 11.28 -7.53 -14.28
C VAL A 256 10.53 -8.24 -13.15
N LEU A 257 9.28 -7.86 -12.90
CA LEU A 257 8.44 -8.51 -11.88
C LEU A 257 8.22 -10.00 -12.19
N TRP A 258 7.96 -10.34 -13.46
CA TRP A 258 7.82 -11.73 -13.90
C TRP A 258 9.12 -12.52 -13.72
N ARG A 259 10.28 -11.97 -14.10
CA ARG A 259 11.59 -12.61 -13.93
C ARG A 259 11.91 -12.85 -12.46
N TYR A 260 11.67 -11.84 -11.63
CA TYR A 260 11.85 -11.95 -10.18
C TYR A 260 10.95 -13.03 -9.59
N GLY A 261 9.64 -12.97 -9.86
CA GLY A 261 8.67 -13.96 -9.37
C GLY A 261 8.95 -15.37 -9.87
N LYS A 262 9.29 -15.54 -11.15
CA LYS A 262 9.66 -16.83 -11.75
C LYS A 262 10.90 -17.42 -11.07
N THR A 263 11.92 -16.60 -10.82
CA THR A 263 13.16 -17.05 -10.15
C THR A 263 12.87 -17.61 -8.76
N LEU A 264 12.09 -16.88 -7.95
CA LEU A 264 11.73 -17.35 -6.61
C LEU A 264 10.83 -18.58 -6.66
N LEU A 265 9.84 -18.59 -7.56
CA LEU A 265 8.88 -19.69 -7.69
C LEU A 265 9.54 -20.99 -8.14
N SER A 266 10.41 -20.93 -9.14
CA SER A 266 11.19 -22.09 -9.60
C SER A 266 12.02 -22.68 -8.46
N TYR A 267 12.76 -21.83 -7.75
CA TYR A 267 13.58 -22.25 -6.62
C TYR A 267 12.75 -22.91 -5.50
N LEU A 268 11.62 -22.31 -5.13
CA LEU A 268 10.73 -22.86 -4.09
C LEU A 268 10.09 -24.19 -4.50
N ARG A 269 9.73 -24.36 -5.78
CA ARG A 269 9.15 -25.62 -6.30
C ARG A 269 10.17 -26.74 -6.35
N ASP A 270 11.39 -26.47 -6.82
CA ASP A 270 12.46 -27.46 -6.92
C ASP A 270 12.85 -27.99 -5.54
N LYS A 271 13.02 -27.10 -4.56
CA LYS A 271 13.32 -27.48 -3.18
C LYS A 271 12.16 -28.18 -2.47
N THR A 272 10.93 -27.81 -2.79
CA THR A 272 9.76 -28.56 -2.30
C THR A 272 9.81 -30.00 -2.81
N ARG A 273 10.13 -30.21 -4.10
CA ARG A 273 10.26 -31.53 -4.71
C ARG A 273 11.42 -32.36 -4.14
N GLU A 274 12.58 -31.74 -3.91
CA GLU A 274 13.74 -32.37 -3.24
C GLU A 274 13.39 -32.79 -1.80
N SER A 275 12.65 -31.97 -1.06
CA SER A 275 12.20 -32.29 0.30
C SER A 275 11.27 -33.51 0.41
N TRP A 276 10.55 -33.89 -0.66
CA TRP A 276 9.79 -35.16 -0.69
C TRP A 276 10.70 -36.39 -0.84
N VAL A 277 11.89 -36.21 -1.43
CA VAL A 277 12.90 -37.28 -1.62
C VAL A 277 13.84 -37.37 -0.40
N GLU A 278 14.17 -36.23 0.23
CA GLU A 278 15.04 -36.11 1.41
C GLU A 278 14.41 -36.58 2.74
N THR A 279 13.19 -37.10 2.73
CA THR A 279 12.60 -37.81 3.89
C THR A 279 13.48 -38.97 4.39
N LEU A 280 14.52 -39.34 3.63
CA LEU A 280 15.52 -40.35 3.94
C LEU A 280 16.86 -39.79 4.49
N ASN A 281 17.13 -38.47 4.46
CA ASN A 281 18.36 -37.89 5.05
C ASN A 281 18.20 -36.39 5.41
N PRO A 282 18.07 -36.01 6.71
CA PRO A 282 17.68 -34.66 7.12
C PRO A 282 18.89 -33.72 7.20
N LYS A 283 19.49 -33.35 6.07
CA LYS A 283 20.28 -32.10 6.02
C LYS A 283 19.31 -30.95 5.72
N SER A 284 18.53 -30.60 6.74
CA SER A 284 17.39 -29.68 6.67
C SER A 284 17.73 -28.39 5.93
N PHE A 285 17.02 -28.13 4.83
CA PHE A 285 16.97 -26.82 4.21
C PHE A 285 16.67 -25.74 5.27
N ASP A 286 17.56 -24.74 5.41
CA ASP A 286 17.41 -23.71 6.44
C ASP A 286 16.07 -22.98 6.29
N TRP A 287 15.17 -23.19 7.25
CA TRP A 287 13.82 -22.60 7.25
C TRP A 287 13.86 -21.07 7.14
N ARG A 288 14.95 -20.43 7.57
CA ARG A 288 15.14 -18.97 7.45
C ARG A 288 15.26 -18.57 5.99
N LYS A 289 16.11 -19.26 5.21
CA LYS A 289 16.25 -19.04 3.77
C LYS A 289 14.91 -19.25 3.07
N LYS A 290 14.23 -20.37 3.36
CA LYS A 290 12.89 -20.65 2.84
C LYS A 290 11.91 -19.52 3.13
N GLY A 291 11.88 -19.08 4.38
CA GLY A 291 10.96 -18.07 4.87
C GLY A 291 11.21 -16.69 4.28
N ILE A 292 12.48 -16.30 4.10
CA ILE A 292 12.85 -15.05 3.43
C ILE A 292 12.43 -15.08 1.95
N ILE A 293 12.61 -16.21 1.27
CA ILE A 293 12.24 -16.34 -0.15
C ILE A 293 10.71 -16.39 -0.33
N LEU A 294 9.99 -17.11 0.54
CA LEU A 294 8.52 -17.05 0.60
C LEU A 294 8.05 -15.62 0.88
N GLY A 295 8.70 -14.95 1.82
CA GLY A 295 8.44 -13.57 2.19
C GLY A 295 8.63 -12.58 1.04
N GLY A 296 9.74 -12.69 0.31
CA GLY A 296 10.02 -11.87 -0.87
C GLY A 296 9.08 -12.14 -2.05
N PHE A 297 8.63 -13.39 -2.21
CA PHE A 297 7.56 -13.69 -3.16
C PHE A 297 6.22 -13.10 -2.72
N GLY A 298 5.90 -13.18 -1.43
CA GLY A 298 4.73 -12.53 -0.85
C GLY A 298 4.76 -11.02 -1.03
N SER A 299 5.90 -10.37 -0.77
CA SER A 299 6.04 -8.92 -0.96
C SER A 299 5.89 -8.52 -2.42
N LEU A 300 6.36 -9.32 -3.38
CA LEU A 300 6.08 -9.13 -4.81
C LEU A 300 4.58 -9.13 -5.11
N VAL A 301 3.86 -10.15 -4.63
CA VAL A 301 2.42 -10.25 -4.85
C VAL A 301 1.70 -9.07 -4.20
N GLY A 302 2.00 -8.78 -2.94
CA GLY A 302 1.37 -7.70 -2.20
C GLY A 302 1.64 -6.32 -2.81
N PHE A 303 2.90 -6.03 -3.17
CA PHE A 303 3.30 -4.78 -3.83
C PHE A 303 2.61 -4.62 -5.19
N PHE A 304 2.52 -5.69 -5.99
CA PHE A 304 1.86 -5.65 -7.29
C PHE A 304 0.35 -5.47 -7.15
N THR A 305 -0.30 -6.22 -6.26
CA THR A 305 -1.75 -6.16 -6.05
C THR A 305 -2.20 -4.80 -5.54
N SER A 306 -1.56 -4.23 -4.52
CA SER A 306 -1.90 -2.88 -4.07
C SER A 306 -1.51 -1.82 -5.11
N GLY A 307 -0.41 -2.04 -5.82
CA GLY A 307 0.10 -1.17 -6.88
C GLY A 307 -0.85 -1.01 -8.08
N LEU A 308 -1.86 -1.86 -8.24
CA LEU A 308 -2.91 -1.67 -9.25
C LEU A 308 -3.76 -0.43 -8.96
N VAL A 309 -3.87 -0.05 -7.69
CA VAL A 309 -4.70 1.07 -7.20
C VAL A 309 -3.96 2.07 -6.32
N HIS A 310 -2.64 1.92 -6.21
CA HIS A 310 -1.71 2.88 -5.62
C HIS A 310 -0.48 3.07 -6.51
N PHE A 311 0.13 4.26 -6.46
CA PHE A 311 1.40 4.53 -7.13
C PHE A 311 2.60 4.18 -6.22
N ASN A 312 2.73 2.90 -5.86
CA ASN A 312 3.75 2.41 -4.94
C ASN A 312 5.19 2.74 -5.39
N LEU A 313 5.45 2.72 -6.70
CA LEU A 313 6.79 3.02 -7.23
C LEU A 313 7.16 4.51 -7.12
N GLY A 314 6.18 5.40 -6.95
CA GLY A 314 6.41 6.83 -6.75
C GLY A 314 6.70 7.22 -5.31
N ASP A 315 6.46 6.31 -4.37
CA ASP A 315 6.75 6.46 -2.96
C ASP A 315 8.11 5.82 -2.68
N ALA A 316 9.10 6.64 -2.30
CA ALA A 316 10.48 6.21 -2.18
C ALA A 316 10.65 5.19 -1.03
N GLU A 317 9.96 5.42 0.08
CA GLU A 317 9.95 4.54 1.25
C GLU A 317 9.42 3.15 0.88
N VAL A 318 8.32 3.09 0.13
CA VAL A 318 7.73 1.84 -0.35
C VAL A 318 8.63 1.15 -1.36
N ALA A 319 9.12 1.88 -2.38
CA ALA A 319 9.99 1.32 -3.41
C ALA A 319 11.30 0.75 -2.83
N MET A 320 11.92 1.46 -1.87
CA MET A 320 13.14 1.01 -1.20
C MET A 320 12.95 -0.33 -0.48
N VAL A 321 11.86 -0.48 0.28
CA VAL A 321 11.58 -1.75 0.99
C VAL A 321 11.35 -2.88 0.00
N PHE A 322 10.63 -2.62 -1.10
CA PHE A 322 10.43 -3.61 -2.15
C PHE A 322 11.76 -4.07 -2.78
N PHE A 323 12.61 -3.13 -3.19
CA PHE A 323 13.91 -3.45 -3.79
C PHE A 323 14.87 -4.13 -2.81
N MET A 324 14.85 -3.76 -1.53
CA MET A 324 15.62 -4.43 -0.49
C MET A 324 15.20 -5.90 -0.35
N LEU A 325 13.90 -6.18 -0.28
CA LEU A 325 13.39 -7.55 -0.21
C LEU A 325 13.71 -8.34 -1.48
N MET A 326 13.57 -7.71 -2.66
CA MET A 326 13.95 -8.30 -3.94
C MET A 326 15.42 -8.71 -3.95
N GLY A 327 16.32 -7.80 -3.61
CA GLY A 327 17.76 -8.06 -3.57
C GLY A 327 18.12 -9.16 -2.59
N LEU A 328 17.54 -9.14 -1.38
CA LEU A 328 17.75 -10.17 -0.37
C LEU A 328 17.32 -11.56 -0.86
N SER A 329 16.11 -11.69 -1.40
CA SER A 329 15.57 -12.97 -1.87
C SER A 329 16.33 -13.53 -3.07
N VAL A 330 16.68 -12.69 -4.05
CA VAL A 330 17.46 -13.12 -5.22
C VAL A 330 18.87 -13.53 -4.81
N SER A 331 19.52 -12.78 -3.92
CA SER A 331 20.87 -13.11 -3.44
C SER A 331 20.92 -14.48 -2.77
N LEU A 332 19.92 -14.81 -1.95
CA LEU A 332 19.83 -16.14 -1.33
C LEU A 332 19.69 -17.27 -2.35
N VAL A 333 18.87 -17.08 -3.39
CA VAL A 333 18.71 -18.07 -4.47
C VAL A 333 20.04 -18.29 -5.22
N ILE A 334 20.76 -17.22 -5.52
CA ILE A 334 22.06 -17.29 -6.22
C ILE A 334 23.11 -18.00 -5.37
N LEU A 335 23.24 -17.64 -4.10
CA LEU A 335 24.23 -18.22 -3.18
C LEU A 335 24.00 -19.72 -2.97
N ASP A 336 22.74 -20.14 -2.80
CA ASP A 336 22.40 -21.56 -2.64
C ASP A 336 22.68 -22.36 -3.92
N SER A 337 22.38 -21.77 -5.09
CA SER A 337 22.65 -22.40 -6.38
C SER A 337 24.16 -22.58 -6.64
N LYS A 338 24.98 -21.59 -6.28
CA LYS A 338 26.46 -21.67 -6.42
C LYS A 338 27.05 -22.76 -5.52
N CYS A 339 26.66 -22.78 -4.25
CA CYS A 339 27.10 -23.79 -3.28
C CYS A 339 26.78 -25.22 -3.76
N LYS A 340 25.61 -25.43 -4.38
CA LYS A 340 25.23 -26.72 -4.96
C LYS A 340 26.15 -27.14 -6.11
N ILE A 341 26.51 -26.22 -7.01
CA ILE A 341 27.41 -26.50 -8.14
C ILE A 341 28.83 -26.82 -7.64
N GLU A 342 29.35 -26.05 -6.68
CA GLU A 342 30.68 -26.29 -6.09
C GLU A 342 30.77 -27.67 -5.44
N ASN A 343 29.75 -28.09 -4.67
CA ASN A 343 29.72 -29.42 -4.05
C ASN A 343 29.69 -30.55 -5.09
N LEU A 344 28.93 -30.39 -6.18
CA LEU A 344 28.87 -31.39 -7.26
C LEU A 344 30.23 -31.54 -7.97
N ASN A 345 30.98 -30.45 -8.14
CA ASN A 345 32.31 -30.47 -8.75
C ASN A 345 33.39 -31.04 -7.82
N LEU A 346 33.18 -31.05 -6.50
CA LEU A 346 34.10 -31.66 -5.53
C LEU A 346 33.87 -33.18 -5.40
N GLU A 347 32.69 -33.67 -5.79
CA GLU A 347 32.33 -35.09 -5.79
C GLU A 347 32.65 -35.81 -7.11
N SER A 348 32.95 -35.06 -8.18
CA SER A 348 33.39 -35.56 -9.50
C SER A 348 34.91 -35.57 -9.62
#